data_AF-A0A9P0GBI2-F1
#
_entry.id   AF-A0A9P0GBI2-F1
#
_cell.length_a   1.000
_cell.length_b   1.000
_cell.length_c   1.000
_cell.angle_alpha   90.00
_cell.angle_beta   90.00
_cell.angle_gamma   90.00
#
_symmetry.space_group_name_H-M   'P 1'
#
loop_
_entity.id
_entity.type
_entity.pdbx_description
1 polymer ?
#
loop_
_entity_poly.entity_id
_entity_poly.type
_entity_poly.pdbx_seq_one_letter_code
_entity_poly.pdbx_strand_id
1 'polypeptide(L)'
;MRLRNEQHDLTQMRASLKAKLESRFSSLSEDPTYLIATFLDPRFKTNYLGAVEFERARQKILLEYLKMTCDESFNSGSSSGFPIPIKRVRETNSNVTCESHDTFWNCFDEVANKNNIQCRDQEKNPIANEIDYYLKTVRIDRSRDPYTWRSVNSKHYPYLTKFAKAGLVYENKRNRLPP
;
A
#
# COMPACT_ATOMS: atom_id res chain seq x y z
N MET A 1 47.72 3.44 -33.12
CA MET A 1 46.61 4.42 -33.20
C MET A 1 45.24 3.75 -33.25
N ARG A 2 45.02 2.73 -34.11
CA ARG A 2 43.73 2.02 -34.27
C ARG A 2 43.04 1.56 -32.96
N LEU A 3 43.77 0.86 -32.09
CA LEU A 3 43.23 0.33 -30.82
C LEU A 3 42.70 1.41 -29.86
N ARG A 4 43.28 2.62 -29.86
CA ARG A 4 42.80 3.74 -29.02
C ARG A 4 41.48 4.32 -29.53
N ASN A 5 41.26 4.32 -30.84
CA ASN A 5 40.01 4.80 -31.43
C ASN A 5 38.86 3.81 -31.14
N GLU A 6 39.10 2.50 -31.24
CA GLU A 6 38.09 1.47 -30.94
C GLU A 6 37.64 1.50 -29.47
N GLN A 7 38.56 1.70 -28.53
CA GLN A 7 38.22 1.86 -27.11
C GLN A 7 37.43 3.15 -26.83
N HIS A 8 37.72 4.23 -27.55
CA HIS A 8 36.98 5.48 -27.44
C HIS A 8 35.53 5.31 -27.95
N ASP A 9 35.36 4.69 -29.13
CA ASP A 9 34.05 4.46 -29.75
C ASP A 9 33.15 3.56 -28.86
N LEU A 10 33.71 2.49 -28.28
CA LEU A 10 32.98 1.63 -27.35
C LEU A 10 32.55 2.38 -26.08
N THR A 11 33.41 3.25 -25.56
CA THR A 11 33.10 4.05 -24.36
C THR A 11 32.01 5.07 -24.65
N GLN A 12 32.06 5.71 -25.82
CA GLN A 12 31.04 6.65 -26.28
C GLN A 12 29.69 5.95 -26.51
N MET A 13 29.69 4.77 -27.14
CA MET A 13 28.48 3.97 -27.34
C MET A 13 27.86 3.58 -26.00
N ARG A 14 28.67 3.11 -25.04
CA ARG A 14 28.20 2.77 -23.68
C ARG A 14 27.59 3.98 -22.98
N ALA A 15 28.24 5.14 -23.06
CA ALA A 15 27.74 6.38 -22.46
C ALA A 15 26.42 6.82 -23.10
N SER A 16 26.31 6.75 -24.43
CA SER A 16 25.08 7.08 -25.17
C SER A 16 23.93 6.16 -24.80
N LEU A 17 24.18 4.84 -24.72
CA LEU A 17 23.17 3.86 -24.32
C LEU A 17 22.71 4.11 -22.88
N LYS A 18 23.65 4.34 -21.96
CA LYS A 18 23.33 4.64 -20.56
C LYS A 18 22.47 5.91 -20.44
N ALA A 19 22.86 6.99 -21.09
CA ALA A 19 22.12 8.25 -21.06
C ALA A 19 20.69 8.10 -21.64
N LYS A 20 20.54 7.32 -22.72
CA LYS A 20 19.22 7.03 -23.30
C LYS A 20 18.34 6.19 -22.37
N LEU A 21 18.92 5.21 -21.67
CA LEU A 21 18.19 4.41 -20.69
C LEU A 21 17.77 5.28 -19.50
N GLU A 22 18.68 6.06 -18.93
CA GLU A 22 18.39 6.97 -17.82
C GLU A 22 17.31 7.99 -18.22
N SER A 23 17.40 8.58 -19.41
CA SER A 23 16.38 9.51 -19.91
C SER A 23 15.01 8.86 -20.11
N ARG A 24 14.94 7.58 -20.50
CA ARG A 24 13.66 6.88 -20.72
C ARG A 24 13.03 6.37 -19.44
N PHE A 25 13.84 6.02 -18.44
CA PHE A 25 13.37 5.34 -17.23
C PHE A 25 13.52 6.18 -15.95
N SER A 26 14.00 7.42 -16.04
CA SER A 26 14.20 8.31 -14.89
C SER A 26 12.92 8.54 -14.07
N SER A 27 11.76 8.64 -14.73
CA SER A 27 10.47 8.84 -14.07
C SER A 27 9.76 7.52 -13.70
N LEU A 28 10.32 6.37 -14.07
CA LEU A 28 9.65 5.08 -13.85
C LEU A 28 9.50 4.77 -12.35
N SER A 29 10.48 5.15 -11.54
CA SER A 29 10.43 5.03 -10.08
C SER A 29 9.46 6.02 -9.42
N GLU A 30 8.97 7.02 -10.15
CA GLU A 30 7.97 7.97 -9.65
C GLU A 30 6.54 7.49 -9.93
N ASP A 31 6.33 6.61 -10.91
CA ASP A 31 5.00 6.06 -11.21
C ASP A 31 4.55 5.13 -10.06
N PRO A 32 3.50 5.52 -9.30
CA PRO A 32 3.03 4.70 -8.18
C PRO A 32 2.50 3.35 -8.61
N THR A 33 1.97 3.23 -9.82
CA THR A 33 1.46 1.98 -10.39
C THR A 33 2.62 1.02 -10.60
N TYR A 34 3.71 1.51 -11.19
CA TYR A 34 4.92 0.72 -11.41
C TYR A 34 5.54 0.26 -10.08
N LEU A 35 5.66 1.17 -9.10
CA LEU A 35 6.19 0.86 -7.78
C LEU A 35 5.37 -0.25 -7.09
N ILE A 36 4.05 -0.07 -7.03
CA ILE A 36 3.16 -1.05 -6.38
C ILE A 36 3.17 -2.38 -7.15
N ALA A 37 3.10 -2.35 -8.48
CA ALA A 37 3.14 -3.57 -9.28
C ALA A 37 4.45 -4.35 -9.09
N THR A 38 5.59 -3.65 -9.10
CA THR A 38 6.91 -4.25 -8.87
C THR A 38 7.04 -4.81 -7.45
N PHE A 39 6.54 -4.09 -6.46
CA PHE A 39 6.50 -4.54 -5.06
C PHE A 39 5.64 -5.80 -4.89
N LEU A 40 4.45 -5.81 -5.49
CA LEU A 40 3.46 -6.89 -5.39
C LEU A 40 3.74 -8.11 -6.28
N ASP A 41 4.75 -8.02 -7.15
CA ASP A 41 5.19 -9.15 -7.96
C ASP A 41 6.13 -10.05 -7.14
N PRO A 42 5.76 -11.33 -6.91
CA PRO A 42 6.53 -12.25 -6.09
C PRO A 42 7.93 -12.56 -6.66
N ARG A 43 8.21 -12.20 -7.91
CA ARG A 43 9.53 -12.32 -8.56
C ARG A 43 10.46 -11.17 -8.18
N PHE A 44 9.93 -9.98 -7.88
CA PHE A 44 10.70 -8.73 -7.80
C PHE A 44 10.78 -8.09 -6.39
N LYS A 45 9.92 -8.52 -5.45
CA LYS A 45 9.64 -7.91 -4.13
C LYS A 45 10.79 -7.46 -3.20
N THR A 46 12.05 -7.88 -3.36
CA THR A 46 13.14 -7.53 -2.40
C THR A 46 14.43 -7.01 -3.02
N ASN A 47 14.60 -7.04 -4.35
CA ASN A 47 15.92 -6.79 -4.96
C ASN A 47 15.91 -5.77 -6.09
N TYR A 48 14.74 -5.32 -6.55
CA TYR A 48 14.63 -4.48 -7.74
C TYR A 48 14.30 -3.02 -7.42
N LEU A 49 13.74 -2.76 -6.24
CA LEU A 49 13.51 -1.42 -5.72
C LEU A 49 14.63 -1.05 -4.76
N GLY A 50 15.09 0.20 -4.82
CA GLY A 50 15.92 0.78 -3.77
C GLY A 50 15.13 0.94 -2.47
N ALA A 51 15.82 1.21 -1.36
CA ALA A 51 15.19 1.32 -0.05
C ALA A 51 14.10 2.41 0.01
N VAL A 52 14.30 3.52 -0.72
CA VAL A 52 13.36 4.65 -0.78
C VAL A 52 12.10 4.25 -1.54
N GLU A 53 12.26 3.63 -2.70
CA GLU A 53 11.20 3.16 -3.57
C GLU A 53 10.37 2.06 -2.90
N PHE A 54 11.06 1.19 -2.15
CA PHE A 54 10.45 0.13 -1.37
C PHE A 54 9.53 0.68 -0.27
N GLU A 55 10.02 1.59 0.57
CA GLU A 55 9.22 2.20 1.62
C GLU A 55 8.07 3.04 1.04
N ARG A 56 8.31 3.75 -0.08
CA ARG A 56 7.25 4.48 -0.78
C ARG A 56 6.14 3.56 -1.27
N ALA A 57 6.48 2.40 -1.84
CA ALA A 57 5.48 1.40 -2.26
C ALA A 57 4.70 0.86 -1.06
N ARG A 58 5.39 0.52 0.03
CA ARG A 58 4.78 0.04 1.29
C ARG A 58 3.80 1.06 1.88
N GLN A 59 4.23 2.31 2.02
CA GLN A 59 3.40 3.41 2.51
C GLN A 59 2.17 3.62 1.64
N LYS A 60 2.33 3.51 0.30
CA LYS A 60 1.21 3.71 -0.61
C LYS A 60 0.16 2.60 -0.52
N ILE A 61 0.59 1.34 -0.39
CA ILE A 61 -0.33 0.21 -0.15
C ILE A 61 -1.10 0.42 1.16
N LEU A 62 -0.41 0.83 2.22
CA LEU A 62 -1.02 1.10 3.52
C LEU A 62 -2.04 2.24 3.45
N LEU A 63 -1.70 3.34 2.78
CA LEU A 63 -2.59 4.48 2.61
C LEU A 63 -3.84 4.12 1.80
N GLU A 64 -3.69 3.40 0.70
CA GLU A 64 -4.82 2.94 -0.10
C GLU A 64 -5.71 1.96 0.67
N TYR A 65 -5.12 1.13 1.55
CA TYR A 65 -5.89 0.27 2.44
C TYR A 65 -6.74 1.07 3.42
N LEU A 66 -6.16 2.11 4.05
CA LEU A 66 -6.88 2.97 4.98
C LEU A 66 -8.08 3.67 4.30
N LYS A 67 -7.90 4.15 3.06
CA LYS A 67 -8.99 4.74 2.28
C LYS A 67 -10.15 3.75 2.09
N MET A 68 -9.85 2.52 1.66
CA MET A 68 -10.87 1.48 1.48
C MET A 68 -11.61 1.14 2.78
N THR A 69 -10.92 1.11 3.91
CA THR A 69 -11.57 0.83 5.21
C THR A 69 -12.42 1.98 5.72
N CYS A 70 -12.04 3.22 5.43
CA CYS A 70 -12.85 4.39 5.79
C CYS A 70 -14.11 4.48 4.94
N ASP A 71 -14.03 4.26 3.62
CA ASP A 71 -15.18 4.38 2.71
C ASP A 71 -16.29 3.34 2.99
N GLU A 72 -15.93 2.12 3.42
CA GLU A 72 -16.88 1.08 3.84
C GLU A 72 -17.61 1.45 5.16
N SER A 73 -16.96 2.23 6.02
CA SER A 73 -17.55 2.68 7.29
C SER A 73 -18.62 3.77 7.10
N PHE A 74 -18.58 4.53 6.00
CA PHE A 74 -19.56 5.57 5.68
C PHE A 74 -20.75 5.08 4.84
N ASN A 75 -20.63 3.95 4.15
CA ASN A 75 -21.70 3.39 3.29
C ASN A 75 -22.57 2.32 3.96
N SER A 76 -22.35 2.01 5.24
CA SER A 76 -23.19 1.07 6.01
C SER A 76 -24.48 1.71 6.54
N GLY A 77 -25.17 2.46 5.69
CA GLY A 77 -26.37 3.23 6.03
C GLY A 77 -27.50 3.10 5.00
N SER A 78 -27.87 1.89 4.56
CA SER A 78 -29.20 1.65 3.94
C SER A 78 -29.58 0.18 3.74
N SER A 79 -30.61 -0.25 4.49
CA SER A 79 -31.55 -1.40 4.30
C SER A 79 -30.95 -2.81 4.09
N SER A 80 -31.42 -3.91 4.67
CA SER A 80 -32.70 -4.28 5.25
C SER A 80 -32.52 -5.40 6.28
N GLY A 81 -33.57 -5.69 7.05
CA GLY A 81 -33.51 -6.23 8.41
C GLY A 81 -33.00 -7.65 8.60
N PHE A 82 -32.34 -7.85 9.76
CA PHE A 82 -32.70 -8.82 10.80
C PHE A 82 -32.19 -8.27 12.14
N PRO A 83 -32.97 -8.32 13.25
CA PRO A 83 -32.62 -7.65 14.49
C PRO A 83 -31.69 -8.55 15.32
N ILE A 84 -30.42 -8.17 15.44
CA ILE A 84 -29.55 -8.70 16.50
C ILE A 84 -29.56 -7.66 17.63
N PRO A 85 -29.97 -8.02 18.86
CA PRO A 85 -30.19 -7.06 19.92
C PRO A 85 -28.85 -6.57 20.44
N ILE A 86 -28.54 -5.30 20.16
CA ILE A 86 -27.62 -4.53 20.97
C ILE A 86 -28.24 -4.48 22.37
N LYS A 87 -27.69 -5.26 23.31
CA LYS A 87 -27.92 -5.05 24.74
C LYS A 87 -27.45 -3.64 25.07
N ARG A 88 -28.37 -2.68 24.99
CA ARG A 88 -28.25 -1.43 25.73
C ARG A 88 -28.33 -1.83 27.20
N VAL A 89 -27.18 -1.92 27.85
CA VAL A 89 -27.16 -1.89 29.32
C VAL A 89 -27.69 -0.52 29.68
N ARG A 90 -28.93 -0.50 30.19
CA ARG A 90 -29.45 0.61 30.98
C ARG A 90 -28.55 0.71 32.20
N GLU A 91 -27.67 1.70 32.21
CA GLU A 91 -27.13 2.20 33.46
C GLU A 91 -28.00 3.36 33.94
N THR A 92 -28.59 3.06 35.08
CA THR A 92 -29.42 3.87 35.95
C THR A 92 -28.67 5.14 36.37
N ASN A 93 -29.36 6.27 36.29
CA ASN A 93 -29.16 7.50 37.07
C ASN A 93 -27.85 7.59 37.89
N SER A 94 -26.83 8.20 37.30
CA SER A 94 -25.93 9.06 38.06
C SER A 94 -25.71 10.32 37.26
N ASN A 95 -26.03 11.47 37.86
CA ASN A 95 -25.75 12.80 37.34
C ASN A 95 -24.28 12.86 36.91
N VAL A 96 -24.02 12.78 35.60
CA VAL A 96 -22.73 13.21 35.04
C VAL A 96 -22.98 14.63 34.59
N THR A 97 -22.59 15.54 35.47
CA THR A 97 -22.39 16.95 35.19
C THR A 97 -21.70 17.07 33.83
N CYS A 98 -22.26 17.86 32.93
CA CYS A 98 -21.50 18.46 31.84
C CYS A 98 -20.34 19.20 32.51
N GLU A 99 -19.16 18.58 32.60
CA GLU A 99 -17.95 19.29 32.98
C GLU A 99 -17.68 20.27 31.85
N SER A 100 -17.95 21.56 32.10
CA SER A 100 -17.46 22.60 31.20
C SER A 100 -15.95 22.41 31.12
N HIS A 101 -15.44 22.21 29.91
CA HIS A 101 -14.00 22.15 29.69
C HIS A 101 -13.44 23.55 29.95
N ASP A 102 -13.10 23.82 31.22
CA ASP A 102 -12.78 25.18 31.69
C ASP A 102 -11.49 25.73 31.09
N THR A 103 -10.70 24.91 30.39
CA THR A 103 -9.51 25.36 29.65
C THR A 103 -9.32 24.61 28.35
N PHE A 104 -8.71 25.30 27.37
CA PHE A 104 -8.25 24.72 26.12
C PHE A 104 -7.39 23.45 26.32
N TRP A 105 -6.57 23.42 27.37
CA TRP A 105 -5.70 22.30 27.69
C TRP A 105 -6.46 21.03 28.07
N ASN A 106 -7.57 21.14 28.81
CA ASN A 106 -8.40 19.99 29.13
C ASN A 106 -9.05 19.38 27.87
N CYS A 107 -9.44 20.22 26.91
CA CYS A 107 -9.97 19.78 25.62
C CYS A 107 -8.86 19.12 24.77
N PHE A 108 -7.65 19.70 24.77
CA PHE A 108 -6.48 19.12 24.10
C PHE A 108 -6.11 17.75 24.70
N ASP A 109 -6.05 17.64 26.02
CA ASP A 109 -5.69 16.40 26.72
C ASP A 109 -6.73 15.31 26.50
N GLU A 110 -8.03 15.66 26.44
CA GLU A 110 -9.07 14.69 26.08
C GLU A 110 -8.88 14.17 24.64
N VAL A 111 -8.65 15.06 23.67
CA VAL A 111 -8.41 14.66 22.28
C VAL A 111 -7.12 13.85 22.15
N ALA A 112 -6.06 14.26 22.82
CA ALA A 112 -4.77 13.56 22.83
C ALA A 112 -4.86 12.20 23.50
N ASN A 113 -5.61 12.06 24.60
CA ASN A 113 -5.82 10.79 25.29
C ASN A 113 -6.75 9.88 24.50
N LYS A 114 -7.81 10.40 23.87
CA LYS A 114 -8.68 9.64 22.97
C LYS A 114 -7.93 9.09 21.77
N ASN A 115 -7.03 9.89 21.18
CA ASN A 115 -6.14 9.44 20.11
C ASN A 115 -5.10 8.41 20.60
N ASN A 116 -4.58 8.57 21.82
CA ASN A 116 -3.66 7.59 22.42
C ASN A 116 -4.34 6.25 22.74
N ILE A 117 -5.59 6.25 23.22
CA ILE A 117 -6.37 5.04 23.48
C ILE A 117 -6.69 4.32 22.15
N GLN A 118 -7.05 5.06 21.11
CA GLN A 118 -7.21 4.50 19.75
C GLN A 118 -5.90 3.96 19.17
N CYS A 119 -4.74 4.53 19.52
CA CYS A 119 -3.43 4.01 19.11
C CYS A 119 -2.96 2.80 19.94
N ARG A 120 -3.41 2.66 21.20
CA ARG A 120 -3.02 1.53 22.07
C ARG A 120 -3.78 0.24 21.75
N ASP A 121 -5.03 0.35 21.29
CA ASP A 121 -5.85 -0.76 20.81
C ASP A 121 -5.69 -1.03 19.30
N GLN A 122 -4.62 -0.52 18.67
CA GLN A 122 -4.23 -0.97 17.34
C GLN A 122 -3.73 -2.42 17.44
N GLU A 123 -4.67 -3.37 17.40
CA GLU A 123 -4.44 -4.67 16.81
C GLU A 123 -3.58 -4.46 15.57
N LYS A 124 -2.36 -5.04 15.59
CA LYS A 124 -1.34 -4.88 14.55
C LYS A 124 -2.00 -4.80 13.18
N ASN A 125 -1.86 -3.67 12.49
CA ASN A 125 -2.56 -3.39 11.25
C ASN A 125 -2.49 -4.62 10.31
N PRO A 126 -3.63 -5.25 9.97
CA PRO A 126 -3.63 -6.56 9.33
C PRO A 126 -2.94 -6.55 7.95
N ILE A 127 -3.01 -5.43 7.21
CA ILE A 127 -2.26 -5.30 5.94
C ILE A 127 -0.75 -5.15 6.17
N ALA A 128 -0.32 -4.50 7.26
CA ALA A 128 1.09 -4.38 7.57
C ALA A 128 1.72 -5.75 7.89
N ASN A 129 1.02 -6.58 8.68
CA ASN A 129 1.44 -7.96 8.95
C ASN A 129 1.50 -8.80 7.66
N GLU A 130 0.51 -8.64 6.78
CA GLU A 130 0.45 -9.33 5.50
C GLU A 130 1.62 -8.96 4.60
N ILE A 131 1.97 -7.67 4.52
CA ILE A 131 3.15 -7.16 3.81
C ILE A 131 4.42 -7.80 4.38
N ASP A 132 4.60 -7.77 5.69
CA ASP A 132 5.81 -8.30 6.33
C ASP A 132 5.95 -9.82 6.09
N TYR A 133 4.84 -10.57 6.12
CA TYR A 133 4.84 -11.99 5.78
C TYR A 133 5.18 -12.23 4.31
N TYR A 134 4.58 -11.47 3.40
CA TYR A 134 4.83 -11.55 1.96
C TYR A 134 6.30 -11.30 1.62
N LEU A 135 6.92 -10.32 2.25
CA LEU A 135 8.33 -9.96 2.05
C LEU A 135 9.29 -11.05 2.54
N LYS A 136 8.92 -11.77 3.61
CA LYS A 136 9.71 -12.88 4.14
C LYS A 136 9.62 -14.16 3.30
N THR A 137 8.57 -14.32 2.49
CA THR A 137 8.45 -15.54 1.67
C THR A 137 9.49 -15.58 0.55
N VAL A 138 9.89 -16.80 0.19
CA VAL A 138 10.84 -17.03 -0.91
C VAL A 138 10.30 -16.44 -2.21
N ARG A 139 11.17 -15.82 -2.98
CA ARG A 139 10.84 -15.33 -4.33
C ARG A 139 10.61 -16.50 -5.27
N ILE A 140 9.64 -16.37 -6.15
CA ILE A 140 9.46 -17.37 -7.21
C ILE A 140 10.46 -17.12 -8.35
N ASP A 141 10.77 -18.18 -9.09
CA ASP A 141 11.62 -18.08 -10.27
C ASP A 141 11.04 -17.12 -11.33
N ARG A 142 11.93 -16.42 -12.05
CA ARG A 142 11.54 -15.41 -13.04
C ARG A 142 10.70 -16.00 -14.18
N SER A 143 10.93 -17.27 -14.53
CA SER A 143 10.19 -17.97 -15.60
C SER A 143 8.79 -18.42 -15.18
N ARG A 144 8.47 -18.43 -13.88
CA ARG A 144 7.16 -18.83 -13.38
C ARG A 144 6.14 -17.73 -13.58
N ASP A 145 4.90 -18.16 -13.81
CA ASP A 145 3.75 -17.25 -13.90
C ASP A 145 3.35 -16.73 -12.50
N PRO A 146 3.47 -15.41 -12.24
CA PRO A 146 3.06 -14.82 -10.96
C PRO A 146 1.56 -14.97 -10.66
N TYR A 147 0.71 -15.15 -11.68
CA TYR A 147 -0.73 -15.35 -11.48
C TYR A 147 -1.05 -16.69 -10.85
N THR A 148 -0.34 -17.76 -11.24
CA THR A 148 -0.50 -19.10 -10.65
C THR A 148 -0.06 -19.12 -9.19
N TRP A 149 1.05 -18.45 -8.85
CA TRP A 149 1.46 -18.32 -7.46
C TRP A 149 0.43 -17.55 -6.65
N ARG A 150 -0.08 -16.44 -7.20
CA ARG A 150 -1.05 -15.60 -6.51
C ARG A 150 -2.39 -16.30 -6.30
N SER A 151 -2.85 -17.16 -7.21
CA SER A 151 -4.10 -17.91 -7.01
C SER A 151 -3.98 -18.88 -5.83
N VAL A 152 -2.86 -19.61 -5.73
CA VAL A 152 -2.56 -20.52 -4.62
C VAL A 152 -2.41 -19.78 -3.29
N ASN A 153 -1.74 -18.62 -3.30
CA ASN A 153 -1.42 -17.86 -2.10
C ASN A 153 -2.47 -16.82 -1.71
N SER A 154 -3.55 -16.65 -2.50
CA SER A 154 -4.57 -15.61 -2.31
C SER A 154 -5.22 -15.60 -0.92
N LYS A 155 -5.42 -16.78 -0.32
CA LYS A 155 -5.99 -16.92 1.03
C LYS A 155 -5.04 -16.45 2.14
N HIS A 156 -3.73 -16.56 1.91
CA HIS A 156 -2.71 -16.07 2.84
C HIS A 156 -2.47 -14.57 2.70
N TYR A 157 -2.82 -14.01 1.53
CA TYR A 157 -2.63 -12.60 1.21
C TYR A 157 -3.92 -11.95 0.67
N PRO A 158 -5.01 -11.92 1.46
CA PRO A 158 -6.30 -11.43 0.99
C PRO A 158 -6.26 -9.95 0.58
N TYR A 159 -5.55 -9.10 1.31
CA TYR A 159 -5.53 -7.65 1.04
C TYR A 159 -4.58 -7.32 -0.13
N LEU A 160 -3.37 -7.87 -0.15
CA LEU A 160 -2.43 -7.70 -1.27
C LEU A 160 -2.97 -8.30 -2.56
N THR A 161 -3.86 -9.30 -2.49
CA THR A 161 -4.58 -9.82 -3.66
C THR A 161 -5.60 -8.85 -4.21
N LYS A 162 -6.26 -8.07 -3.36
CA LYS A 162 -7.11 -6.96 -3.83
C LYS A 162 -6.28 -5.89 -4.54
N PHE A 163 -5.14 -5.50 -3.98
CA PHE A 163 -4.27 -4.48 -4.59
C PHE A 163 -3.66 -4.90 -5.93
N ALA A 164 -3.19 -6.14 -6.05
CA ALA A 164 -2.63 -6.60 -7.31
C ALA A 164 -3.68 -6.66 -8.42
N LYS A 165 -4.92 -7.07 -8.10
CA LYS A 165 -6.02 -7.04 -9.05
C LYS A 165 -6.40 -5.61 -9.43
N ALA A 166 -6.43 -4.69 -8.46
CA ALA A 166 -6.74 -3.28 -8.73
C ALA A 166 -5.70 -2.62 -9.64
N GLY A 167 -4.39 -2.80 -9.38
CA GLY A 167 -3.32 -2.28 -10.23
C GLY A 167 -3.41 -2.75 -11.69
N LEU A 168 -3.80 -4.00 -11.91
CA LEU A 168 -4.02 -4.58 -13.24
C LEU A 168 -5.29 -4.04 -13.94
N VAL A 169 -6.30 -3.63 -13.17
CA VAL A 169 -7.52 -2.98 -13.69
C VAL A 169 -7.23 -1.53 -14.09
N TYR A 170 -6.36 -0.82 -13.38
CA TYR A 170 -5.94 0.54 -13.75
C TYR A 170 -5.13 0.55 -15.07
N GLU A 171 -4.25 -0.43 -15.28
CA GLU A 171 -3.56 -0.67 -16.57
C GLU A 171 -4.55 -0.86 -17.73
N ASN A 172 -5.60 -1.66 -17.53
CA ASN A 172 -6.63 -1.92 -18.54
C ASN A 172 -7.48 -0.69 -18.89
N LYS A 173 -7.65 0.26 -17.97
CA LYS A 173 -8.37 1.53 -18.23
C LYS A 173 -7.49 2.56 -18.91
N ARG A 174 -6.19 2.61 -18.59
CA ARG A 174 -5.22 3.51 -19.22
C ARG A 174 -5.03 3.20 -20.71
N ASN A 175 -5.08 1.91 -21.08
CA ASN A 175 -5.00 1.44 -22.46
C ASN A 175 -6.30 1.62 -23.29
N ARG A 176 -7.35 2.25 -22.72
CA ARG A 176 -8.62 2.54 -23.40
C ARG A 176 -8.88 4.02 -23.65
N LEU A 177 -7.96 4.91 -23.27
CA LEU A 177 -8.03 6.32 -23.65
C LEU A 177 -7.30 6.49 -24.99
N PRO A 178 -7.90 7.17 -25.99
CA PRO A 178 -7.23 7.44 -27.25
C PRO A 178 -6.03 8.40 -27.03
N PRO A 179 -5.04 8.39 -27.94
CA PRO A 179 -3.84 9.22 -27.84
C PRO A 179 -4.11 10.72 -27.80
#